data_AF-A0A7S1W313-F1
#
_entry.id   AF-A0A7S1W313-F1
#
_cell.length_a   1.000
_cell.length_b   1.000
_cell.length_c   1.000
_cell.angle_alpha   90.00
_cell.angle_beta   90.00
_cell.angle_gamma   90.00
#
_symmetry.space_group_name_H-M   'P 1'
#
loop_
_entity.id
_entity.type
_entity.pdbx_description
1 polymer ?
#
loop_
_entity_poly.entity_id
_entity_poly.type
_entity_poly.pdbx_seq_one_letter_code
_entity_poly.pdbx_strand_id
1 'polypeptide(L)'
;VPAPLPLQPAAGVGAPPVHGGPGPARRPRPRTSFEDVPQGMATTEERLTKWRAKHERTQEGFLCAAAGVRDGQAFTGCTADLPTPDGTEGARWCYIEPSETRQAGKDWGFCRTW
;
A
#
# COMPACT_ATOMS: atom_id res chain seq x y z
N VAL A 1 11.26 26.06 -52.49
CA VAL A 1 10.91 25.66 -51.10
C VAL A 1 11.94 26.29 -50.17
N PRO A 2 11.61 27.30 -49.35
CA PRO A 2 12.61 27.98 -48.53
C PRO A 2 12.99 27.14 -47.30
N ALA A 3 14.27 27.17 -46.94
CA ALA A 3 14.83 26.51 -45.76
C ALA A 3 14.42 27.21 -44.45
N PRO A 4 14.32 26.51 -43.31
CA PRO A 4 13.98 27.11 -42.04
C PRO A 4 15.18 27.85 -41.42
N LEU A 5 14.92 29.04 -40.87
CA LEU A 5 15.86 29.86 -40.10
C LEU A 5 16.16 29.24 -38.72
N PRO A 6 17.36 29.46 -38.14
CA PRO A 6 17.66 29.02 -36.79
C PRO A 6 16.98 29.90 -35.73
N LEU A 7 16.34 29.27 -34.73
CA LEU A 7 15.81 29.93 -33.53
C LEU A 7 16.97 30.37 -32.62
N GLN A 8 16.99 31.64 -32.24
CA GLN A 8 17.88 32.19 -31.21
C GLN A 8 17.35 31.88 -29.80
N PRO A 9 18.20 31.64 -28.78
CA PRO A 9 17.74 31.54 -27.40
C PRO A 9 17.46 32.93 -26.81
N ALA A 10 16.26 33.13 -26.27
CA ALA A 10 15.89 34.33 -25.54
C ALA A 10 16.58 34.36 -24.17
N ALA A 11 17.22 35.49 -23.87
CA ALA A 11 17.87 35.78 -22.61
C ALA A 11 16.86 36.00 -21.46
N GLY A 12 17.21 35.46 -20.30
CA GLY A 12 16.97 35.93 -18.93
C GLY A 12 15.69 36.70 -18.58
N VAL A 13 14.89 36.09 -17.69
CA VAL A 13 14.06 36.84 -16.73
C VAL A 13 14.47 36.38 -15.33
N GLY A 14 15.10 37.30 -14.58
CA GLY A 14 15.55 37.06 -13.22
C GLY A 14 14.38 36.83 -12.27
N ALA A 15 14.52 35.86 -11.36
CA ALA A 15 13.59 35.63 -10.28
C ALA A 15 13.69 36.78 -9.24
N PRO A 16 12.56 37.25 -8.67
CA PRO A 16 12.60 38.25 -7.60
C PRO A 16 13.15 37.65 -6.30
N PRO A 17 13.86 38.44 -5.47
CA PRO A 17 14.33 37.98 -4.17
C PRO A 17 13.15 37.75 -3.24
N VAL A 18 13.03 36.52 -2.73
CA VAL A 18 12.07 36.18 -1.67
C VAL A 18 12.54 36.80 -0.37
N HIS A 19 11.88 37.86 0.07
CA HIS A 19 12.07 38.42 1.41
C HIS A 19 11.57 37.39 2.44
N GLY A 20 12.51 36.67 3.06
CA GLY A 20 12.26 35.74 4.15
C GLY A 20 11.89 36.49 5.43
N GLY A 21 10.59 36.70 5.67
CA GLY A 21 10.08 37.07 6.97
C GLY A 21 10.18 35.89 7.96
N PRO A 22 10.31 36.13 9.27
CA PRO A 22 10.28 35.08 10.26
C PRO A 22 8.89 34.42 10.27
N GLY A 23 8.81 33.19 9.79
CA GLY A 23 7.60 32.37 9.89
C GLY A 23 7.22 32.11 11.35
N PRO A 24 5.94 31.82 11.64
CA PRO A 24 5.49 31.60 13.01
C PRO A 24 6.28 30.48 13.67
N ALA A 25 6.67 30.72 14.93
CA ALA A 25 7.36 29.73 15.75
C ALA A 25 6.57 28.41 15.73
N ARG A 26 7.20 27.35 15.18
CA ARG A 26 6.64 26.00 15.21
C ARG A 26 6.50 25.60 16.68
N ARG A 27 5.26 25.52 17.18
CA ARG A 27 5.01 24.91 18.48
C ARG A 27 5.59 23.49 18.46
N PRO A 28 6.34 23.07 19.48
CA PRO A 28 6.76 21.68 19.57
C PRO A 28 5.49 20.82 19.60
N ARG A 29 5.41 19.85 18.68
CA ARG A 29 4.37 18.83 18.76
C ARG A 29 4.58 18.08 20.09
N PRO A 30 3.53 17.83 20.88
CA PRO A 30 3.68 16.97 22.04
C PRO A 30 4.27 15.65 21.55
N ARG A 31 5.42 15.29 22.11
CA ARG A 31 6.10 14.03 21.86
C ARG A 31 5.33 12.98 22.64
N THR A 32 4.14 12.62 22.17
CA THR A 32 3.51 11.36 22.55
C THR A 32 4.40 10.28 21.95
N SER A 33 5.35 9.79 22.74
CA SER A 33 6.14 8.63 22.39
C SER A 33 5.17 7.47 22.12
N PHE A 34 5.45 6.69 21.09
CA PHE A 34 4.64 5.53 20.71
C PHE A 34 4.49 4.52 21.88
N GLU A 35 5.36 4.61 22.87
CA GLU A 35 5.38 3.79 24.09
C GLU A 35 4.26 4.12 25.10
N ASP A 36 3.60 5.28 25.03
CA ASP A 36 2.56 5.72 25.98
C ASP A 36 1.12 5.32 25.57
N VAL A 37 0.96 4.46 24.56
CA VAL A 37 -0.35 3.95 24.15
C VAL A 37 -0.78 2.84 25.14
N PRO A 38 -1.88 3.00 25.90
CA PRO A 38 -2.35 1.94 26.79
C PRO A 38 -2.69 0.68 25.99
N GLN A 39 -1.99 -0.42 26.31
CA GLN A 39 -2.06 -1.74 25.65
C GLN A 39 -3.45 -2.41 25.70
N GLY A 40 -4.46 -1.73 26.24
CA GLY A 40 -5.84 -2.21 26.39
C GLY A 40 -6.77 -1.88 25.22
N MET A 41 -6.29 -1.16 24.20
CA MET A 41 -7.04 -0.87 22.97
C MET A 41 -6.30 -1.38 21.72
N ALA A 42 -5.69 -2.57 21.80
CA ALA A 42 -5.30 -3.28 20.59
C ALA A 42 -6.58 -3.53 19.78
N THR A 43 -6.82 -2.68 18.78
CA THR A 43 -7.94 -2.85 17.87
C THR A 43 -7.80 -4.22 17.22
N THR A 44 -8.91 -4.80 16.74
CA THR A 44 -8.89 -6.09 16.04
C THR A 44 -7.76 -6.15 15.00
N GLU A 45 -7.40 -5.02 14.39
CA GLU A 45 -6.27 -4.88 13.46
C GLU A 45 -4.90 -5.20 14.08
N GLU A 46 -4.58 -4.69 15.27
CA GLU A 46 -3.31 -4.98 15.95
C GLU A 46 -3.18 -6.46 16.32
N ARG A 47 -4.30 -7.10 16.69
CA ARG A 47 -4.34 -8.55 16.92
C ARG A 47 -4.13 -9.35 15.64
N LEU A 48 -4.65 -8.87 14.51
CA LEU A 48 -4.47 -9.50 13.20
C LEU A 48 -3.05 -9.31 12.65
N THR A 49 -2.37 -8.20 12.97
CA THR A 49 -1.02 -7.90 12.48
C THR A 49 0.09 -8.55 13.31
N LYS A 50 -0.03 -8.59 14.64
CA LYS A 50 1.00 -9.12 15.56
C LYS A 50 1.32 -10.60 15.37
N TRP A 51 0.35 -11.38 14.91
CA TRP A 51 0.49 -12.83 14.69
C TRP A 51 0.57 -13.22 13.21
N ARG A 52 0.98 -12.30 12.31
CA ARG A 52 1.30 -12.64 10.91
C ARG A 52 2.55 -13.51 10.85
N ALA A 53 2.41 -14.77 11.26
CA ALA A 53 3.47 -15.73 11.42
C ALA A 53 3.89 -16.39 10.09
N LYS A 54 3.12 -16.22 9.01
CA LYS A 54 3.43 -16.83 7.71
C LYS A 54 3.06 -15.88 6.57
N HIS A 55 4.04 -15.56 5.74
CA HIS A 55 3.81 -15.06 4.39
C HIS A 55 3.21 -16.22 3.57
N GLU A 56 1.90 -16.38 3.62
CA GLU A 56 1.20 -17.35 2.79
C GLU A 56 1.39 -16.99 1.30
N ARG A 57 1.35 -18.01 0.45
CA ARG A 57 1.56 -17.86 -1.00
C ARG A 57 0.48 -18.58 -1.78
N THR A 58 0.16 -18.06 -2.95
CA THR A 58 -0.71 -18.73 -3.92
C THR A 58 -0.05 -20.00 -4.46
N GLN A 59 -0.81 -20.92 -5.05
CA GLN A 59 -0.30 -22.15 -5.66
C GLN A 59 0.83 -21.88 -6.68
N GLU A 60 0.73 -20.78 -7.41
CA GLU A 60 1.72 -20.30 -8.37
C GLU A 60 2.97 -19.69 -7.70
N GLY A 61 2.92 -19.44 -6.40
CA GLY A 61 4.05 -18.98 -5.59
C GLY A 61 4.06 -17.49 -5.31
N PHE A 62 3.00 -16.76 -5.67
CA PHE A 62 2.91 -15.33 -5.39
C PHE A 62 2.57 -15.06 -3.93
N LEU A 63 3.11 -14.00 -3.35
CA LEU A 63 2.83 -13.56 -2.00
C LEU A 63 1.37 -13.16 -1.86
N CYS A 64 0.72 -13.69 -0.84
CA CYS A 64 -0.59 -13.19 -0.42
C CYS A 64 -0.43 -11.82 0.24
N ALA A 65 -1.35 -10.93 -0.10
CA ALA A 65 -1.50 -9.62 0.52
C ALA A 65 -1.59 -9.74 2.05
N ALA A 66 -0.96 -8.82 2.77
CA ALA A 66 -0.98 -8.80 4.23
C ALA A 66 -2.42 -8.74 4.80
N ALA A 67 -3.34 -8.10 4.10
CA ALA A 67 -4.77 -8.05 4.42
C ALA A 67 -5.59 -7.81 3.14
N GLY A 68 -6.85 -8.25 3.18
CA GLY A 68 -7.84 -8.00 2.14
C GLY A 68 -9.20 -7.70 2.75
N VAL A 69 -10.09 -7.13 1.94
CA VAL A 69 -11.50 -6.91 2.30
C VAL A 69 -12.36 -7.50 1.18
N ARG A 70 -13.33 -8.35 1.54
CA ARG A 70 -14.33 -8.89 0.61
C ARG A 70 -15.68 -8.92 1.32
N ASP A 71 -16.73 -8.48 0.64
CA ASP A 71 -18.10 -8.43 1.17
C ASP A 71 -18.23 -7.70 2.53
N GLY A 72 -17.41 -6.66 2.73
CA GLY A 72 -17.36 -5.89 3.97
C GLY A 72 -16.62 -6.56 5.13
N GLN A 73 -16.09 -7.79 4.93
CA GLN A 73 -15.31 -8.51 5.91
C GLN A 73 -13.81 -8.38 5.61
N ALA A 74 -13.06 -7.89 6.59
CA ALA A 74 -11.59 -7.86 6.54
C ALA A 74 -11.03 -9.24 6.91
N PHE A 75 -10.00 -9.67 6.19
CA PHE A 75 -9.29 -10.92 6.46
C PHE A 75 -7.78 -10.73 6.25
N THR A 76 -6.99 -11.61 6.86
CA THR A 76 -5.53 -11.62 6.71
C THR A 76 -5.07 -12.99 6.23
N GLY A 77 -4.14 -13.02 5.27
CA GLY A 77 -3.72 -14.27 4.65
C GLY A 77 -4.83 -14.91 3.82
N CYS A 78 -4.86 -16.23 3.79
CA CYS A 78 -5.76 -17.05 3.01
C CYS A 78 -7.08 -17.31 3.74
N THR A 79 -8.21 -17.05 3.11
CA THR A 79 -9.55 -17.29 3.65
C THR A 79 -10.26 -18.43 2.93
N ALA A 80 -11.01 -19.25 3.69
CA ALA A 80 -11.97 -20.24 3.15
C ALA A 80 -13.42 -19.79 3.34
N ASP A 81 -13.65 -18.78 4.17
CA ASP A 81 -15.00 -18.39 4.64
C ASP A 81 -15.66 -17.36 3.73
N LEU A 82 -14.88 -16.72 2.85
CA LEU A 82 -15.34 -15.72 1.90
C LEU A 82 -15.28 -16.28 0.47
N PRO A 83 -16.27 -15.96 -0.40
CA PRO A 83 -16.24 -16.38 -1.78
C PRO A 83 -15.06 -15.74 -2.51
N THR A 84 -14.45 -16.48 -3.44
CA THR A 84 -13.42 -15.91 -4.32
C THR A 84 -14.01 -14.80 -5.19
N PRO A 85 -13.17 -13.93 -5.80
CA PRO A 85 -13.64 -12.87 -6.69
C PRO A 85 -14.47 -13.36 -7.89
N ASP A 86 -14.24 -14.60 -8.35
CA ASP A 86 -14.99 -15.26 -9.44
C ASP A 86 -16.19 -16.10 -8.94
N GLY A 87 -16.42 -16.19 -7.63
CA GLY A 87 -17.52 -16.95 -7.03
C GLY A 87 -17.27 -18.45 -6.90
N THR A 88 -16.06 -18.92 -7.20
CA THR A 88 -15.63 -20.28 -6.93
C THR A 88 -15.53 -20.53 -5.42
N GLU A 89 -16.08 -21.67 -4.97
CA GLU A 89 -16.04 -22.06 -3.56
C GLU A 89 -15.15 -23.29 -3.34
N GLY A 90 -14.78 -23.57 -2.09
CA GLY A 90 -14.17 -24.84 -1.70
C GLY A 90 -12.64 -24.89 -1.61
N ALA A 91 -11.94 -23.77 -1.85
CA ALA A 91 -10.50 -23.67 -1.63
C ALA A 91 -10.12 -22.37 -0.94
N ARG A 92 -9.12 -22.43 -0.06
CA ARG A 92 -8.55 -21.22 0.54
C ARG A 92 -7.93 -20.35 -0.54
N TRP A 93 -8.17 -19.05 -0.48
CA TRP A 93 -7.66 -18.08 -1.46
C TRP A 93 -7.21 -16.79 -0.76
N CYS A 94 -6.43 -15.98 -1.47
CA CYS A 94 -5.99 -14.67 -1.00
C CYS A 94 -5.89 -13.68 -2.18
N TYR A 95 -5.92 -12.38 -1.87
CA TYR A 95 -5.41 -11.37 -2.80
C TYR A 95 -3.89 -11.48 -2.89
N ILE A 96 -3.33 -11.22 -4.07
CA ILE A 96 -1.88 -11.19 -4.31
C ILE A 96 -1.34 -9.82 -3.89
N GLU A 97 -0.14 -9.79 -3.30
CA GLU A 97 0.56 -8.54 -2.97
C GLU A 97 0.65 -7.62 -4.19
N PRO A 98 0.30 -6.32 -4.07
CA PRO A 98 0.30 -5.38 -5.19
C PRO A 98 1.61 -5.36 -5.99
N SER A 99 2.74 -5.58 -5.33
CA SER A 99 4.07 -5.65 -5.95
C SER A 99 4.24 -6.84 -6.92
N GLU A 100 3.48 -7.92 -6.76
CA GLU A 100 3.56 -9.13 -7.58
C GLU A 100 2.43 -9.25 -8.61
N THR A 101 1.34 -8.48 -8.46
CA THR A 101 0.17 -8.54 -9.38
C THR A 101 0.53 -8.38 -10.87
N ARG A 102 1.49 -7.51 -11.20
CA ARG A 102 1.98 -7.34 -12.58
C ARG A 102 2.62 -8.62 -13.12
N GLN A 103 3.41 -9.31 -12.29
CA GLN A 103 4.05 -10.57 -12.67
C GLN A 103 3.05 -11.73 -12.71
N ALA A 104 2.10 -11.75 -11.78
CA ALA A 104 1.05 -12.75 -11.71
C ALA A 104 0.02 -12.62 -12.84
N GLY A 105 -0.17 -11.42 -13.39
CA GLY A 105 -1.21 -11.14 -14.38
C GLY A 105 -2.63 -11.19 -13.80
N LYS A 106 -2.75 -11.25 -12.47
CA LYS A 106 -4.00 -11.31 -11.70
C LYS A 106 -3.76 -10.74 -10.30
N ASP A 107 -4.84 -10.41 -9.60
CA ASP A 107 -4.85 -9.78 -8.28
C ASP A 107 -5.22 -10.74 -7.14
N TRP A 108 -5.53 -12.00 -7.43
CA TRP A 108 -5.86 -13.03 -6.44
C TRP A 108 -5.44 -14.43 -6.89
N GLY A 109 -5.40 -15.39 -5.97
CA GLY A 109 -5.15 -16.78 -6.31
C GLY A 109 -5.51 -17.74 -5.17
N PHE A 110 -5.60 -19.03 -5.50
CA PHE A 110 -5.77 -20.08 -4.50
C PHE A 110 -4.48 -20.28 -3.73
N CYS A 111 -4.63 -20.56 -2.44
CA CYS A 111 -3.51 -20.74 -1.54
C CYS A 111 -2.94 -22.15 -1.59
N ARG A 112 -1.65 -22.21 -1.24
CA ARG A 112 -0.92 -23.47 -1.01
C ARG A 112 -1.36 -24.10 0.32
N THR A 113 -1.37 -25.43 0.41
CA THR A 113 -1.97 -26.18 1.53
C THR A 113 -0.95 -26.78 2.52
N TRP A 114 0.30 -26.31 2.57
CA TRP A 114 1.39 -26.93 3.34
C TRP A 114 1.74 -26.25 4.67
#